data_AF-A0A834F8L4-F1
#
_entry.id   AF-A0A834F8L4-F1
#
_cell.length_a   1.000
_cell.length_b   1.000
_cell.length_c   1.000
_cell.angle_alpha   90.00
_cell.angle_beta   90.00
_cell.angle_gamma   90.00
#
_symmetry.space_group_name_H-M   'P 1'
#
loop_
_entity.id
_entity.type
_entity.pdbx_description
1 polymer ?
#
loop_
_entity_poly.entity_id
_entity_poly.type
_entity_poly.pdbx_seq_one_letter_code
_entity_poly.pdbx_strand_id
1 'polypeptide(L)'
;MERLFLYLIAASALCDVFSVAQHHYLVFNETKTWTEAQSFCREKYADLATVDNMEDMNILTSLAVPQYLVQLKIQENSSLNLTDPVVLEELLRELKQRLKDQGVDGEPKLSWKRQSSGKIFN
;
A
#
# COMPACT_ATOMS: atom_id res chain seq x y z
N MET A 1 29.27 13.12 -41.61
CA MET A 1 28.10 12.28 -41.26
C MET A 1 28.44 11.20 -40.23
N GLU A 2 29.66 10.65 -40.22
CA GLU A 2 30.07 9.58 -39.30
C GLU A 2 30.18 10.01 -37.83
N ARG A 3 30.63 11.25 -37.55
CA ARG A 3 30.67 11.80 -36.18
C ARG A 3 29.30 11.99 -35.54
N LEU A 4 28.26 12.22 -36.36
CA LEU A 4 26.89 12.36 -35.92
C LEU A 4 26.29 11.00 -35.51
N PHE A 5 26.61 9.95 -36.29
CA PHE A 5 26.27 8.57 -35.96
C PHE A 5 26.93 8.08 -34.67
N LEU A 6 28.20 8.42 -34.46
CA LEU A 6 28.91 8.08 -33.21
C LEU A 6 28.30 8.77 -31.98
N TYR A 7 27.83 10.01 -32.14
CA TYR A 7 27.15 10.74 -31.08
C TYR A 7 25.78 10.12 -30.73
N LEU A 8 25.05 9.64 -31.73
CA LEU A 8 23.76 8.98 -31.54
C LEU A 8 23.91 7.61 -30.84
N ILE A 9 24.95 6.84 -31.19
CA ILE A 9 25.26 5.55 -30.52
C ILE A 9 25.69 5.78 -29.06
N ALA A 10 26.49 6.82 -28.78
CA ALA A 10 26.87 7.18 -27.42
C ALA A 10 25.68 7.68 -26.58
N ALA A 11 24.73 8.40 -27.20
CA ALA A 11 23.52 8.87 -26.53
C ALA A 11 22.54 7.73 -26.19
N SER A 12 22.42 6.71 -27.04
CA SER A 12 21.61 5.52 -26.73
C SER A 12 22.21 4.67 -25.61
N ALA A 13 23.54 4.59 -25.51
CA ALA A 13 24.23 3.87 -24.44
C ALA A 13 24.10 4.55 -23.05
N LEU A 14 23.65 5.81 -22.99
CA LEU A 14 23.39 6.53 -21.74
C LEU A 14 21.93 6.40 -21.27
N CYS A 15 21.06 5.77 -22.05
CA CYS A 15 19.62 5.72 -21.75
C CYS A 15 19.18 4.52 -20.89
N ASP A 16 20.10 3.59 -20.57
CA ASP A 16 19.78 2.38 -19.80
C ASP A 16 19.82 2.57 -18.27
N VAL A 17 20.16 3.75 -17.74
CA VAL A 17 20.58 3.91 -16.33
C VAL A 17 19.46 4.36 -15.36
N PHE A 18 18.25 4.73 -15.80
CA PHE A 18 17.25 5.35 -14.89
C PHE A 18 15.81 4.83 -14.97
N SER A 19 15.60 3.59 -15.42
CA SER A 19 14.32 2.92 -15.17
C SER A 19 14.37 2.25 -13.78
N VAL A 20 14.03 2.99 -12.72
CA VAL A 20 13.65 2.34 -11.45
C VAL A 20 12.38 1.54 -11.76
N ALA A 21 12.52 0.21 -11.80
CA ALA A 21 11.38 -0.68 -11.98
C ALA A 21 10.42 -0.50 -10.80
N GLN A 22 9.27 0.14 -11.04
CA GLN A 22 8.19 0.20 -10.06
C GLN A 22 7.46 -1.15 -10.08
N HIS A 23 7.65 -1.96 -9.03
CA HIS A 23 6.91 -3.19 -8.84
C HIS A 23 5.41 -2.89 -8.71
N HIS A 24 4.61 -3.50 -9.59
CA HIS A 24 3.15 -3.48 -9.49
C HIS A 24 2.68 -4.86 -9.04
N TYR A 25 1.95 -4.91 -7.93
CA TYR A 25 1.48 -6.16 -7.33
C TYR A 25 0.00 -6.41 -7.65
N LEU A 26 -0.31 -7.64 -8.06
CA LEU A 26 -1.66 -8.14 -8.23
C LEU A 26 -1.91 -9.24 -7.20
N VAL A 27 -2.95 -9.08 -6.38
CA VAL A 27 -3.27 -10.03 -5.31
C VAL A 27 -4.52 -10.83 -5.66
N PHE A 28 -4.40 -12.16 -5.54
CA PHE A 28 -5.48 -13.10 -5.78
C PHE A 28 -5.69 -13.94 -4.52
N ASN A 29 -6.94 -14.05 -4.07
CA ASN A 29 -7.30 -14.81 -2.87
C ASN A 29 -7.80 -16.21 -3.24
N GLU A 30 -6.91 -17.02 -3.83
CA GLU A 30 -7.20 -18.39 -4.24
C GLU A 30 -6.14 -19.35 -3.68
N THR A 31 -6.59 -20.46 -3.09
CA THR A 31 -5.67 -21.51 -2.63
C THR A 31 -5.15 -22.32 -3.82
N LYS A 32 -3.84 -22.31 -4.03
CA LYS A 32 -3.15 -23.06 -5.09
C LYS A 32 -1.83 -23.62 -4.55
N THR A 33 -1.34 -24.72 -5.13
CA THR A 33 0.05 -25.13 -4.91
C THR A 33 1.02 -24.12 -5.53
N TRP A 34 2.30 -24.13 -5.15
CA TRP A 34 3.28 -23.16 -5.66
C TRP A 34 3.36 -23.15 -7.19
N THR A 35 3.41 -24.33 -7.83
CA THR A 35 3.47 -24.48 -9.29
C THR A 35 2.21 -24.00 -9.99
N GLU A 36 1.04 -24.26 -9.41
CA GLU A 36 -0.24 -23.78 -9.93
C GLU A 36 -0.36 -22.25 -9.79
N ALA A 37 0.07 -21.68 -8.66
CA ALA A 37 0.08 -20.24 -8.43
C ALA A 37 1.00 -19.53 -9.44
N GLN A 38 2.20 -20.06 -9.67
CA GLN A 38 3.11 -19.51 -10.67
C GLN A 38 2.53 -19.58 -12.09
N SER A 39 1.98 -20.74 -12.48
CA SER A 39 1.33 -20.92 -13.78
C SER A 39 0.18 -19.92 -13.96
N PHE A 40 -0.65 -19.78 -12.94
CA PHE A 40 -1.77 -18.84 -12.92
C PHE A 40 -1.33 -17.37 -13.07
N CYS A 41 -0.29 -16.93 -12.35
CA CYS A 41 0.24 -15.57 -12.51
C CYS A 41 0.74 -15.32 -13.94
N ARG A 42 1.43 -16.30 -14.55
CA ARG A 42 1.95 -16.21 -15.92
C ARG A 42 0.85 -16.14 -16.98
N GLU A 43 -0.26 -16.84 -16.78
CA GLU A 43 -1.46 -16.69 -17.61
C GLU A 43 -2.07 -15.28 -17.55
N LYS A 44 -1.83 -14.55 -16.45
CA LYS A 44 -2.25 -13.16 -16.26
C LYS A 44 -1.16 -12.14 -16.62
N TYR A 45 -0.13 -12.55 -17.34
CA TYR A 45 1.01 -11.70 -17.73
C TYR A 45 1.76 -11.09 -16.54
N ALA A 46 1.79 -11.80 -15.40
CA ALA A 46 2.55 -11.48 -14.20
C ALA A 46 3.40 -12.70 -13.77
N ASP A 47 4.20 -12.59 -12.71
CA ASP A 47 4.82 -13.75 -12.04
C ASP A 47 4.57 -13.64 -10.53
N LEU A 48 4.98 -14.66 -9.77
CA LEU A 48 4.96 -14.60 -8.32
C LEU A 48 5.81 -13.42 -7.85
N ALA A 49 5.31 -12.69 -6.86
CA ALA A 49 6.02 -11.57 -6.27
C ALA A 49 7.37 -12.02 -5.70
N THR A 50 8.44 -11.38 -6.15
CA THR A 50 9.76 -11.46 -5.53
C THR A 50 9.88 -10.38 -4.45
N VAL A 51 10.65 -10.70 -3.42
CA VAL A 51 10.96 -9.77 -2.33
C VAL A 51 12.45 -9.54 -2.37
N ASP A 52 12.85 -8.35 -2.81
CA ASP A 52 14.25 -7.98 -2.95
C ASP A 52 14.74 -7.19 -1.73
N ASN A 53 13.82 -6.51 -1.03
CA ASN A 53 14.16 -5.68 0.12
C ASN A 53 13.02 -5.59 1.15
N MET A 54 13.26 -4.82 2.21
CA MET A 54 12.32 -4.63 3.31
C MET A 54 11.10 -3.77 2.94
N GLU A 55 11.23 -2.92 1.91
CA GLU A 55 10.11 -2.15 1.35
C GLU A 55 9.11 -3.08 0.65
N ASP A 56 9.59 -4.03 -0.16
CA ASP A 56 8.73 -5.05 -0.79
C ASP A 56 7.98 -5.87 0.26
N MET A 57 8.66 -6.30 1.34
CA MET A 57 8.01 -7.01 2.45
C MET A 57 6.89 -6.18 3.10
N ASN A 58 7.14 -4.89 3.33
CA ASN A 58 6.14 -4.01 3.94
C ASN A 58 4.92 -3.82 3.02
N ILE A 59 5.15 -3.66 1.71
CA ILE A 59 4.09 -3.56 0.72
C ILE A 59 3.27 -4.84 0.67
N LEU A 60 3.91 -6.01 0.47
CA LEU A 60 3.23 -7.29 0.41
C LEU A 60 2.43 -7.60 1.68
N THR A 61 3.00 -7.29 2.85
CA THR A 61 2.29 -7.44 4.14
C THR A 61 1.04 -6.57 4.20
N SER A 62 1.11 -5.33 3.69
CA SER A 62 -0.05 -4.42 3.68
C SER A 62 -1.18 -4.86 2.74
N LEU A 63 -0.84 -5.62 1.69
CA LEU A 63 -1.78 -6.15 0.70
C LEU A 63 -2.40 -7.49 1.14
N ALA A 64 -1.64 -8.31 1.87
CA ALA A 64 -2.07 -9.63 2.34
C ALA A 64 -3.01 -9.56 3.56
N VAL A 65 -3.04 -8.44 4.29
CA VAL A 65 -3.94 -8.26 5.44
C VAL A 65 -5.31 -7.76 4.96
N PRO A 66 -6.42 -8.45 5.31
CA PRO A 66 -7.76 -7.95 5.04
C PRO A 66 -7.95 -6.57 5.67
N GLN A 67 -8.20 -5.56 4.83
CA GLN A 67 -8.48 -4.20 5.29
C GLN A 67 -9.98 -4.06 5.54
N TYR A 68 -10.36 -3.83 6.79
CA TYR A 68 -11.75 -3.54 7.15
C TYR A 68 -11.96 -2.03 7.24
N LEU A 69 -12.91 -1.51 6.47
CA LEU A 69 -13.32 -0.11 6.57
C LEU A 69 -14.42 0.02 7.63
N VAL A 70 -14.10 0.68 8.74
CA VAL A 70 -15.06 1.00 9.79
C VAL A 70 -15.58 2.42 9.58
N GLN A 71 -16.87 2.58 9.32
CA GLN A 71 -17.50 3.89 9.23
C GLN A 71 -17.85 4.40 10.62
N LEU A 72 -17.29 5.55 11.00
CA LEU A 72 -17.57 6.21 12.27
C LEU A 72 -18.46 7.42 12.02
N LYS A 73 -19.54 7.53 12.80
CA LYS A 73 -20.39 8.72 12.83
C LYS A 73 -20.13 9.46 14.14
N ILE A 74 -19.50 10.62 14.04
CA ILE A 74 -19.25 11.49 15.19
C ILE A 74 -20.41 12.49 15.26
N GLN A 75 -21.02 12.63 16.43
CA GLN A 75 -22.04 13.64 16.65
C GLN A 75 -21.34 14.96 17.00
N GLU A 76 -21.41 15.96 16.12
CA GLU A 76 -20.87 17.31 16.33
C GLU A 76 -21.69 18.12 17.36
N ASN A 77 -21.84 17.61 18.58
CA ASN A 77 -22.47 18.37 19.67
C ASN A 77 -21.44 19.17 20.50
N SER A 78 -20.15 19.09 20.13
CA SER A 78 -19.04 19.62 20.91
C SER A 78 -18.04 20.35 20.01
N SER A 79 -17.36 21.34 20.56
CA SER A 79 -16.30 22.18 19.96
C SER A 79 -15.02 21.44 19.54
N LEU A 80 -15.10 20.13 19.29
CA LEU A 80 -13.96 19.29 18.93
C LEU A 80 -13.49 19.61 17.51
N ASN A 81 -12.22 19.99 17.37
CA ASN A 81 -11.61 20.24 16.07
C ASN A 81 -11.06 18.92 15.49
N LEU A 82 -11.83 18.29 14.59
CA LEU A 82 -11.44 17.05 13.92
C LEU A 82 -10.35 17.22 12.83
N THR A 83 -9.83 18.44 12.67
CA THR A 83 -8.66 18.71 11.84
C THR A 83 -7.36 18.73 12.66
N ASP A 84 -7.46 18.76 13.99
CA ASP A 84 -6.29 18.75 14.88
C ASP A 84 -5.64 17.35 14.89
N PRO A 85 -4.36 17.22 14.51
CA PRO A 85 -3.67 15.94 14.47
C PRO A 85 -3.62 15.26 15.85
N VAL A 86 -3.55 16.02 16.95
CA VAL A 86 -3.52 15.46 18.31
C VAL A 86 -4.86 14.80 18.65
N VAL A 87 -5.96 15.46 18.28
CA VAL A 87 -7.32 14.93 18.46
C VAL A 87 -7.50 13.64 17.64
N LEU A 88 -7.01 13.61 16.41
CA LEU A 88 -7.07 12.45 15.53
C LEU A 88 -6.28 11.25 16.06
N GLU A 89 -5.10 11.48 16.62
CA GLU A 89 -4.28 10.45 17.25
C GLU A 89 -4.95 9.89 18.52
N GLU A 90 -5.54 10.78 19.33
CA GLU A 90 -6.23 10.39 20.55
C GLU A 90 -7.48 9.54 20.26
N LEU A 91 -8.25 9.91 19.23
CA LEU A 91 -9.39 9.11 18.77
C LEU A 91 -8.95 7.72 18.28
N LEU A 92 -7.85 7.61 17.52
CA LEU A 92 -7.33 6.29 17.12
C LEU A 92 -6.87 5.48 18.34
N ARG A 93 -6.26 6.13 19.34
CA ARG A 93 -5.83 5.48 20.58
C ARG A 93 -7.03 4.92 21.33
N GLU A 94 -8.09 5.69 21.48
CA GLU A 94 -9.33 5.26 22.13
C GLU A 94 -9.98 4.08 21.39
N LEU A 95 -10.10 4.17 20.06
CA LEU A 95 -10.67 3.11 19.24
C LEU A 95 -9.86 1.81 19.32
N LYS A 96 -8.52 1.89 19.29
CA LYS A 96 -7.65 0.73 19.48
C LYS A 96 -7.92 0.05 20.82
N GLN A 97 -8.09 0.81 21.90
CA GLN A 97 -8.38 0.24 23.21
C GLN A 97 -9.76 -0.41 23.25
N ARG A 98 -10.79 0.24 22.72
CA ARG A 98 -12.14 -0.34 22.66
C ARG A 98 -12.18 -1.67 21.89
N LEU A 99 -11.41 -1.79 20.79
CA LEU A 99 -11.30 -3.05 20.05
C LEU A 99 -10.61 -4.15 20.87
N LYS A 100 -9.58 -3.80 21.65
CA LYS A 100 -8.93 -4.75 22.56
C LYS A 100 -9.90 -5.21 23.65
N ASP A 101 -10.65 -4.29 24.25
CA ASP A 101 -11.65 -4.60 25.28
C ASP A 101 -12.77 -5.51 24.74
N GLN A 102 -13.07 -5.44 23.44
CA GLN A 102 -14.03 -6.29 22.74
C GLN A 102 -13.47 -7.65 22.31
N GLY A 103 -12.21 -7.97 22.65
CA GLY A 103 -11.60 -9.27 22.39
C GLY A 103 -11.05 -9.45 20.98
N VAL A 104 -10.71 -8.36 20.29
CA VAL A 104 -9.94 -8.47 19.04
C VAL A 104 -8.53 -8.98 19.38
N ASP A 105 -8.18 -10.17 18.87
CA ASP A 105 -6.88 -10.79 19.08
C ASP A 105 -5.74 -9.98 18.45
N GLY A 106 -4.62 -9.88 19.17
CA GLY A 106 -3.40 -9.17 18.73
C GLY A 106 -3.47 -7.65 18.88
N GLU A 107 -2.49 -6.95 18.30
CA GLU A 107 -2.48 -5.48 18.29
C GLU A 107 -3.22 -4.93 17.06
N PRO A 108 -4.38 -4.26 17.22
CA PRO A 108 -5.13 -3.73 16.10
C PRO A 108 -4.38 -2.55 15.44
N LYS A 109 -4.05 -2.72 14.16
CA LYS A 109 -3.46 -1.68 13.32
C LYS A 109 -4.56 -0.79 12.73
N LEU A 110 -4.86 0.33 13.39
CA LEU A 110 -5.79 1.34 12.89
C LEU A 110 -5.06 2.52 12.23
N SER A 111 -5.65 3.03 11.14
CA SER A 111 -5.22 4.27 10.48
C SER A 111 -6.43 4.99 9.87
N TRP A 112 -6.32 6.31 9.71
CA TRP A 112 -7.33 7.11 9.03
C TRP A 112 -7.24 6.95 7.52
N LYS A 113 -8.38 6.75 6.86
CA LYS A 113 -8.45 6.81 5.40
C LYS A 113 -8.46 8.27 4.95
N ARG A 114 -7.43 8.69 4.21
CA ARG A 114 -7.43 9.99 3.53
C ARG A 114 -8.28 9.94 2.26
N GLN A 115 -9.05 10.99 2.04
CA GLN A 115 -9.78 11.23 0.80
C GLN A 115 -8.87 11.83 -0.27
N SER A 116 -9.36 11.87 -1.52
CA SER A 116 -8.69 12.57 -2.63
C SER A 116 -8.46 14.06 -2.36
N SER A 117 -9.29 14.67 -1.52
CA SER A 117 -9.16 16.06 -1.04
C SER A 117 -8.05 16.26 -0.01
N GLY A 118 -7.44 15.18 0.50
CA GLY A 118 -6.49 15.20 1.61
C GLY A 118 -7.14 15.23 3.01
N LYS A 119 -8.46 15.47 3.10
CA LYS A 119 -9.21 15.43 4.36
C LYS A 119 -9.48 13.99 4.83
N ILE A 120 -9.70 13.82 6.12
CA ILE A 120 -10.11 12.55 6.75
C ILE A 120 -11.63 12.56 7.00
N PHE A 121 -12.12 13.64 7.61
CA PHE A 121 -13.54 13.90 7.85
C PHE A 121 -14.07 14.94 6.85
N ASN A 122 -15.35 14.80 6.49
CA ASN A 122 -16.06 15.74 5.62
C ASN A 122 -16.60 16.91 6.41
#